data_AF-A0A8S1K8S6-F1
#
_entry.id   AF-A0A8S1K8S6-F1
#
_cell.length_a   1.000
_cell.length_b   1.000
_cell.length_c   1.000
_cell.angle_alpha   90.00
_cell.angle_beta   90.00
_cell.angle_gamma   90.00
#
_symmetry.space_group_name_H-M   'P 1'
#
loop_
_entity.id
_entity.type
_entity.pdbx_description
1 polymer ?
#
loop_
_entity_poly.entity_id
_entity_poly.type
_entity_poly.pdbx_seq_one_letter_code
_entity_poly.pdbx_strand_id
1 'polypeptide(L)'
;MILSQQNYDGYKEFDMNRKLKEEEKSIRTMKQEIMKQQLIEQKQLQEQRKKELQLQKQKEDEEQIQLIRQKQGEEKSQQIQNRETTKQNLQQQNYLILNHQKLIIDEKKQEALKIENDIINNAINGLSMEEQMRRQKREMQKQIVEQQMKELQQRKEKERKDKEFEQLIYQEQTQNESQRIQKQEDSYRNYYQKLAERQNVLQDIYRQKVDNPKMQLDYIINKQVKERQDKEENEYLTKRQQQQKQKETYQNGLANQIQEKNEKKRQEENIKEQRKLEILQASIQFEEQQRQERLRKREIQQQYHTQLSTISQSQSQGNGILNTEISQSNVYNPLTNPNPNQIQNPYILRQIQYNNSSLQQSPSMNQSKLASFGKSSLIN
;
A
#
# COMPACT_ATOMS: atom_id res chain seq x y z
N MET A 1 81.46 228.18 95.17
CA MET A 1 80.80 227.03 95.83
C MET A 1 80.00 226.29 94.78
N ILE A 2 79.77 224.99 94.75
CA ILE A 2 80.24 223.79 95.46
C ILE A 2 79.66 222.62 94.61
N LEU A 3 80.44 221.54 94.48
CA LEU A 3 80.09 220.15 94.13
C LEU A 3 78.60 219.78 93.89
N SER A 4 78.29 219.02 92.82
CA SER A 4 77.29 217.92 92.87
C SER A 4 77.05 217.12 91.56
N GLN A 5 77.19 217.71 90.37
CA GLN A 5 76.66 217.09 89.12
C GLN A 5 77.20 215.69 88.77
N GLN A 6 78.44 215.34 89.15
CA GLN A 6 79.03 214.03 88.83
C GLN A 6 78.36 212.83 89.55
N ASN A 7 77.53 213.05 90.57
CA ASN A 7 76.92 211.96 91.35
C ASN A 7 75.60 211.41 90.77
N TYR A 8 75.04 212.01 89.70
CA TYR A 8 73.68 211.64 89.25
C TYR A 8 73.66 210.58 88.13
N ASP A 9 74.62 210.59 87.20
CA ASP A 9 74.57 209.70 86.03
C ASP A 9 74.98 208.24 86.34
N GLY A 10 75.98 208.03 87.21
CA GLY A 10 76.40 206.68 87.61
C GLY A 10 75.29 205.86 88.27
N TYR A 11 74.29 206.52 88.88
CA TYR A 11 73.13 205.84 89.47
C TYR A 11 72.13 205.37 88.39
N LYS A 12 72.00 206.09 87.26
CA LYS A 12 71.17 205.67 86.12
C LYS A 12 71.77 204.47 85.40
N GLU A 13 73.07 204.47 85.15
CA GLU A 13 73.74 203.35 84.49
C GLU A 13 73.66 202.06 85.33
N PHE A 14 73.74 202.17 86.66
CA PHE A 14 73.58 201.04 87.56
C PHE A 14 72.16 200.44 87.51
N ASP A 15 71.10 201.26 87.58
CA ASP A 15 69.72 200.78 87.50
C ASP A 15 69.36 200.21 86.11
N MET A 16 69.91 200.78 85.03
CA MET A 16 69.74 200.24 83.67
C MET A 16 70.42 198.88 83.51
N ASN A 17 71.67 198.74 83.96
CA ASN A 17 72.39 197.46 83.95
C ASN A 17 71.73 196.40 84.85
N ARG A 18 71.11 196.82 85.96
CA ARG A 18 70.31 195.94 86.81
C ARG A 18 69.08 195.42 86.06
N LYS A 19 68.30 196.30 85.42
CA LYS A 19 67.11 195.91 84.63
C LYS A 19 67.46 194.97 83.49
N LEU A 20 68.52 195.25 82.72
CA LEU A 20 69.00 194.35 81.67
C LEU A 20 69.36 192.95 82.20
N LYS A 21 69.94 192.84 83.40
CA LYS A 21 70.21 191.54 84.05
C LYS A 21 68.96 190.84 84.57
N GLU A 22 67.94 191.60 85.01
CA GLU A 22 66.62 191.06 85.38
C GLU A 22 65.88 190.54 84.12
N GLU A 23 65.97 191.24 82.99
CA GLU A 23 65.42 190.82 81.70
C GLU A 23 66.17 189.61 81.10
N GLU A 24 67.51 189.60 81.07
CA GLU A 24 68.29 188.42 80.66
C GLU A 24 67.92 187.18 81.49
N LYS A 25 67.74 187.35 82.80
CA LYS A 25 67.33 186.29 83.70
C LYS A 25 65.92 185.79 83.37
N SER A 26 64.99 186.70 83.09
CA SER A 26 63.62 186.40 82.66
C SER A 26 63.58 185.63 81.34
N ILE A 27 64.31 186.11 80.32
CA ILE A 27 64.46 185.45 79.00
C ILE A 27 65.13 184.07 79.15
N ARG A 28 66.12 183.93 80.04
CA ARG A 28 66.77 182.64 80.33
C ARG A 28 65.81 181.66 81.00
N THR A 29 64.98 182.10 81.96
CA THR A 29 63.95 181.23 82.56
C THR A 29 62.88 180.85 81.55
N MET A 30 62.37 181.80 80.74
CA MET A 30 61.39 181.52 79.68
C MET A 30 61.92 180.50 78.66
N LYS A 31 63.19 180.61 78.24
CA LYS A 31 63.83 179.62 77.35
C LYS A 31 63.98 178.24 78.01
N GLN A 32 64.28 178.18 79.30
CA GLN A 32 64.30 176.91 80.04
C GLN A 32 62.91 176.29 80.20
N GLU A 33 61.87 177.12 80.34
CA GLU A 33 60.48 176.69 80.47
C GLU A 33 59.92 176.14 79.14
N ILE A 34 60.14 176.85 78.03
CA ILE A 34 59.82 176.37 76.68
C ILE A 34 60.56 175.05 76.38
N MET A 35 61.83 174.93 76.75
CA MET A 35 62.60 173.70 76.56
C MET A 35 62.06 172.53 77.40
N LYS A 36 61.58 172.77 78.64
CA LYS A 36 60.87 171.77 79.44
C LYS A 36 59.54 171.37 78.79
N GLN A 37 58.77 172.35 78.32
CA GLN A 37 57.48 172.13 77.64
C GLN A 37 57.66 171.21 76.43
N GLN A 38 58.59 171.54 75.53
CA GLN A 38 58.92 170.74 74.35
C GLN A 38 59.41 169.32 74.71
N LEU A 39 60.18 169.16 75.80
CA LEU A 39 60.63 167.85 76.26
C LEU A 39 59.47 167.01 76.86
N ILE A 40 58.47 167.64 77.49
CA ILE A 40 57.27 166.98 77.99
C ILE A 40 56.38 166.55 76.83
N GLU A 41 56.12 167.44 75.86
CA GLU A 41 55.36 167.15 74.64
C GLU A 41 56.02 166.02 73.83
N GLN A 42 57.35 166.06 73.65
CA GLN A 42 58.09 164.99 72.97
C GLN A 42 57.98 163.65 73.70
N LYS A 43 57.99 163.63 75.04
CA LYS A 43 57.76 162.40 75.83
C LYS A 43 56.34 161.88 75.68
N GLN A 44 55.33 162.75 75.76
CA GLN A 44 53.92 162.38 75.57
C GLN A 44 53.69 161.80 74.16
N LEU A 45 54.26 162.41 73.12
CA LEU A 45 54.19 161.94 71.73
C LEU A 45 54.97 160.64 71.47
N GLN A 46 56.01 160.34 72.27
CA GLN A 46 56.66 159.02 72.27
C GLN A 46 55.81 157.96 73.00
N GLU A 47 55.14 158.33 74.09
CA GLU A 47 54.29 157.42 74.86
C GLU A 47 53.00 157.07 74.09
N GLN A 48 52.37 158.05 73.43
CA GLN A 48 51.25 157.84 72.51
C GLN A 48 51.63 156.88 71.39
N ARG A 49 52.73 157.13 70.66
CA ARG A 49 53.19 156.22 69.59
C ARG A 49 53.55 154.81 70.07
N LYS A 50 54.04 154.66 71.31
CA LYS A 50 54.21 153.33 71.93
C LYS A 50 52.87 152.63 72.18
N LYS A 51 51.87 153.34 72.69
CA LYS A 51 50.51 152.82 72.92
C LYS A 51 49.79 152.46 71.62
N GLU A 52 49.92 153.30 70.59
CA GLU A 52 49.38 153.06 69.25
C GLU A 52 50.01 151.82 68.60
N LEU A 53 51.35 151.71 68.62
CA LEU A 53 52.06 150.56 68.06
C LEU A 53 51.80 149.26 68.84
N GLN A 54 51.60 149.33 70.16
CA GLN A 54 51.18 148.18 70.97
C GLN A 54 49.75 147.75 70.62
N LEU A 55 48.82 148.70 70.46
CA LEU A 55 47.43 148.41 70.06
C LEU A 55 47.33 147.88 68.63
N GLN A 56 48.13 148.40 67.70
CA GLN A 56 48.23 147.86 66.34
C GLN A 56 48.73 146.43 66.37
N LYS A 57 49.82 146.15 67.10
CA LYS A 57 50.32 144.77 67.21
C LYS A 57 49.29 143.83 67.83
N GLN A 58 48.54 144.26 68.86
CA GLN A 58 47.47 143.46 69.45
C GLN A 58 46.39 143.09 68.43
N LYS A 59 46.01 144.00 67.53
CA LYS A 59 45.09 143.69 66.42
C LYS A 59 45.69 142.71 65.41
N GLU A 60 46.95 142.91 65.03
CA GLU A 60 47.66 142.01 64.10
C GLU A 60 47.81 140.58 64.69
N ASP A 61 48.06 140.47 66.00
CA ASP A 61 48.09 139.19 66.73
C ASP A 61 46.67 138.57 66.81
N GLU A 62 45.62 139.36 67.08
CA GLU A 62 44.22 138.89 67.09
C GLU A 62 43.72 138.43 65.72
N GLU A 63 44.02 139.16 64.65
CA GLU A 63 43.69 138.80 63.26
C GLU A 63 44.38 137.49 62.84
N GLN A 64 45.65 137.31 63.21
CA GLN A 64 46.36 136.04 63.00
C GLN A 64 45.72 134.89 63.79
N ILE A 65 45.32 135.10 65.05
CA ILE A 65 44.63 134.08 65.85
C ILE A 65 43.27 133.72 65.23
N GLN A 66 42.52 134.69 64.70
CA GLN A 66 41.27 134.43 63.98
C GLN A 66 41.51 133.63 62.69
N LEU A 67 42.50 134.00 61.87
CA LEU A 67 42.87 133.29 60.65
C LEU A 67 43.32 131.84 60.92
N ILE A 68 44.09 131.62 62.00
CA ILE A 68 44.50 130.27 62.43
C ILE A 68 43.28 129.45 62.87
N ARG A 69 42.35 130.04 63.64
CA ARG A 69 41.10 129.36 64.04
C ARG A 69 40.22 129.00 62.85
N GLN A 70 40.09 129.90 61.86
CA GLN A 70 39.35 129.63 60.64
C GLN A 70 39.97 128.47 59.86
N LYS A 71 41.28 128.51 59.58
CA LYS A 71 41.98 127.44 58.85
C LYS A 71 41.88 126.09 59.58
N GLN A 72 42.00 126.06 60.90
CA GLN A 72 41.79 124.84 61.69
C GLN A 72 40.33 124.34 61.67
N GLY A 73 39.35 125.23 61.50
CA GLY A 73 37.94 124.88 61.31
C GLY A 73 37.69 124.26 59.94
N GLU A 74 38.20 124.89 58.89
CA GLU A 74 38.16 124.43 57.50
C GLU A 74 38.85 123.06 57.36
N GLU A 75 40.06 122.91 57.90
CA GLU A 75 40.81 121.64 57.88
C GLU A 75 40.05 120.52 58.61
N LYS A 76 39.48 120.80 59.80
CA LYS A 76 38.64 119.82 60.52
C LYS A 76 37.40 119.44 59.73
N SER A 77 36.72 120.40 59.11
CA SER A 77 35.55 120.14 58.26
C SER A 77 35.92 119.24 57.07
N GLN A 78 37.05 119.52 56.41
CA GLN A 78 37.52 118.72 55.27
C GLN A 78 38.02 117.34 55.70
N GLN A 79 38.66 117.20 56.88
CA GLN A 79 38.98 115.89 57.46
C GLN A 79 37.72 115.07 57.79
N ILE A 80 36.64 115.69 58.27
CA ILE A 80 35.36 115.01 58.51
C ILE A 80 34.75 114.54 57.19
N GLN A 81 34.67 115.42 56.18
CA GLN A 81 34.15 115.08 54.85
C GLN A 81 34.96 113.95 54.18
N ASN A 82 36.29 113.98 54.28
CA ASN A 82 37.18 112.93 53.76
C ASN A 82 36.99 111.59 54.50
N ARG A 83 36.75 111.61 55.83
CA ARG A 83 36.42 110.39 56.60
C ARG A 83 35.05 109.82 56.22
N GLU A 84 34.04 110.67 56.04
CA GLU A 84 32.67 110.27 55.71
C GLU A 84 32.59 109.65 54.29
N THR A 85 33.21 110.30 53.30
CA THR A 85 33.33 109.78 51.93
C THR A 85 34.15 108.47 51.88
N THR A 86 35.27 108.39 52.62
CA THR A 86 36.04 107.13 52.74
C THR A 86 35.20 106.01 53.34
N LYS A 87 34.41 106.30 54.40
CA LYS A 87 33.49 105.35 55.03
C LYS A 87 32.40 104.88 54.06
N GLN A 88 31.79 105.78 53.30
CA GLN A 88 30.79 105.43 52.28
C GLN A 88 31.39 104.55 51.18
N ASN A 89 32.58 104.89 50.67
CA ASN A 89 33.29 104.09 49.66
C ASN A 89 33.60 102.68 50.16
N LEU A 90 34.10 102.54 51.40
CA LEU A 90 34.35 101.23 52.02
C LEU A 90 33.06 100.44 52.27
N GLN A 91 31.95 101.10 52.62
CA GLN A 91 30.65 100.44 52.75
C GLN A 91 30.14 99.91 51.39
N GLN A 92 30.28 100.68 50.32
CA GLN A 92 29.93 100.24 48.96
C GLN A 92 30.82 99.07 48.49
N GLN A 93 32.14 99.15 48.71
CA GLN A 93 33.07 98.05 48.37
C GLN A 93 32.72 96.77 49.14
N ASN A 94 32.49 96.85 50.46
CA ASN A 94 32.09 95.68 51.26
C ASN A 94 30.75 95.09 50.79
N TYR A 95 29.77 95.92 50.42
CA TYR A 95 28.49 95.45 49.87
C TYR A 95 28.67 94.70 48.53
N LEU A 96 29.52 95.21 47.63
CA LEU A 96 29.85 94.54 46.37
C LEU A 96 30.59 93.22 46.60
N ILE A 97 31.57 93.19 47.52
CA ILE A 97 32.31 91.98 47.89
C ILE A 97 31.37 90.91 48.46
N LEU A 98 30.49 91.28 49.40
CA LEU A 98 29.52 90.35 50.00
C LEU A 98 28.53 89.78 48.97
N ASN A 99 28.02 90.61 48.07
CA ASN A 99 27.13 90.15 47.00
C ASN A 99 27.85 89.22 46.01
N HIS A 100 29.10 89.52 45.64
CA HIS A 100 29.88 88.67 44.75
C HIS A 100 30.25 87.32 45.42
N GLN A 101 30.63 87.33 46.70
CA GLN A 101 30.84 86.11 47.48
C GLN A 101 29.56 85.26 47.55
N LYS A 102 28.39 85.88 47.80
CA LYS A 102 27.12 85.17 47.80
C LYS A 102 26.82 84.54 46.44
N LEU A 103 27.00 85.28 45.35
CA LEU A 103 26.79 84.78 43.99
C LEU A 103 27.69 83.56 43.70
N ILE A 104 28.98 83.60 44.05
CA ILE A 104 29.91 82.46 43.93
C ILE A 104 29.45 81.25 44.77
N ILE A 105 28.88 81.48 45.95
CA ILE A 105 28.34 80.41 46.81
C ILE A 105 27.10 79.78 46.20
N ASP A 106 26.17 80.60 45.68
CA ASP A 106 24.95 80.13 45.03
C ASP A 106 25.24 79.39 43.70
N GLU A 107 26.21 79.87 42.91
CA GLU A 107 26.73 79.17 41.71
C GLU A 107 27.32 77.80 42.06
N LYS A 108 28.27 77.73 43.02
CA LYS A 108 28.88 76.46 43.46
C LYS A 108 27.86 75.49 44.03
N LYS A 109 26.81 75.98 44.68
CA LYS A 109 25.70 75.16 45.17
C LYS A 109 24.88 74.57 44.03
N GLN A 110 24.63 75.34 42.96
CA GLN A 110 23.96 74.82 41.75
C GLN A 110 24.84 73.81 41.00
N GLU A 111 26.14 74.07 40.89
CA GLU A 111 27.11 73.13 40.30
C GLU A 111 27.17 71.81 41.07
N ALA A 112 27.28 71.85 42.40
CA ALA A 112 27.27 70.66 43.26
C ALA A 112 25.96 69.86 43.11
N LEU A 113 24.80 70.52 43.14
CA LEU A 113 23.50 69.87 42.92
C LEU A 113 23.39 69.27 41.51
N LYS A 114 23.96 69.92 40.48
CA LYS A 114 23.99 69.35 39.13
C LYS A 114 24.85 68.08 39.09
N ILE A 115 26.05 68.11 39.65
CA ILE A 115 26.95 66.95 39.72
C ILE A 115 26.30 65.79 40.48
N GLU A 116 25.60 66.08 41.59
CA GLU A 116 24.86 65.08 42.36
C GLU A 116 23.73 64.43 41.52
N ASN A 117 22.93 65.24 40.81
CA ASN A 117 21.90 64.73 39.90
C ASN A 117 22.50 63.93 38.73
N ASP A 118 23.60 64.38 38.13
CA ASP A 118 24.28 63.67 37.05
C ASP A 118 24.85 62.32 37.54
N ILE A 119 25.36 62.23 38.77
CA ILE A 119 25.77 60.97 39.41
C ILE A 119 24.57 60.04 39.63
N ILE A 120 23.46 60.56 40.19
CA ILE A 120 22.24 59.79 40.44
C ILE A 120 21.65 59.24 39.13
N ASN A 121 21.55 60.07 38.10
CA ASN A 121 21.04 59.68 36.77
C ASN A 121 21.92 58.60 36.13
N ASN A 122 23.24 58.74 36.21
CA ASN A 122 24.18 57.73 35.70
C ASN A 122 24.08 56.41 36.48
N ALA A 123 23.88 56.45 37.80
CA ALA A 123 23.67 55.25 38.61
C ALA A 123 22.35 54.54 38.27
N ILE A 124 21.25 55.27 38.07
CA ILE A 124 19.95 54.73 37.64
C ILE A 124 20.07 54.07 36.26
N ASN A 125 20.71 54.75 35.30
CA ASN A 125 20.95 54.21 33.96
C ASN A 125 21.80 52.94 34.00
N GLY A 126 22.86 52.91 34.81
CA GLY A 126 23.72 51.75 35.02
C GLY A 126 22.96 50.55 35.61
N LEU A 127 22.14 50.77 36.64
CA LEU A 127 21.30 49.74 37.24
C LEU A 127 20.26 49.18 36.25
N SER A 128 19.61 50.06 35.47
CA SER A 128 18.67 49.64 34.43
C SER A 128 19.34 48.80 33.34
N MET A 129 20.56 49.16 32.93
CA MET A 129 21.33 48.41 31.94
C MET A 129 21.82 47.06 32.49
N GLU A 130 22.27 47.00 33.74
CA GLU A 130 22.61 45.73 34.40
C GLU A 130 21.38 44.82 34.46
N GLU A 131 20.23 45.32 34.91
CA GLU A 131 19.02 44.49 35.02
C GLU A 131 18.55 43.99 33.65
N GLN A 132 18.63 44.81 32.59
CA GLN A 132 18.33 44.38 31.22
C GLN A 132 19.25 43.24 30.77
N MET A 133 20.57 43.36 30.94
CA MET A 133 21.51 42.28 30.62
C MET A 133 21.26 41.02 31.47
N ARG A 134 20.88 41.19 32.75
CA ARG A 134 20.59 40.11 33.69
C ARG A 134 19.28 39.38 33.37
N ARG A 135 18.28 40.09 32.81
CA ARG A 135 17.06 39.51 32.22
C ARG A 135 17.39 38.72 30.95
N GLN A 136 18.09 39.32 29.98
CA GLN A 136 18.50 38.64 28.74
C GLN A 136 19.33 37.37 29.01
N LYS A 137 20.26 37.42 29.97
CA LYS A 137 21.05 36.25 30.38
C LYS A 137 20.19 35.12 30.96
N ARG A 138 19.15 35.44 31.75
CA ARG A 138 18.19 34.45 32.27
C ARG A 138 17.33 33.84 31.14
N GLU A 139 16.90 34.65 30.18
CA GLU A 139 16.12 34.18 29.03
C GLU A 139 16.94 33.25 28.13
N MET A 140 18.18 33.62 27.82
CA MET A 140 19.13 32.77 27.09
C MET A 140 19.40 31.45 27.84
N GLN A 141 19.63 31.49 29.15
CA GLN A 141 19.78 30.28 29.97
C GLN A 141 18.52 29.40 29.94
N LYS A 142 17.32 30.00 30.01
CA LYS A 142 16.05 29.28 29.90
C LYS A 142 15.91 28.60 28.53
N GLN A 143 16.23 29.29 27.44
CA GLN A 143 16.20 28.73 26.08
C GLN A 143 17.16 27.54 25.94
N ILE A 144 18.39 27.65 26.45
CA ILE A 144 19.38 26.55 26.44
C ILE A 144 18.86 25.33 27.20
N VAL A 145 18.31 25.52 28.41
CA VAL A 145 17.73 24.42 29.20
C VAL A 145 16.51 23.81 28.52
N GLU A 146 15.64 24.62 27.92
CA GLU A 146 14.47 24.13 27.18
C GLU A 146 14.87 23.30 25.94
N GLN A 147 15.90 23.73 25.20
CA GLN A 147 16.44 22.95 24.09
C GLN A 147 17.07 21.64 24.56
N GLN A 148 17.90 21.66 25.61
CA GLN A 148 18.51 20.46 26.20
C GLN A 148 17.43 19.45 26.66
N MET A 149 16.32 19.94 27.23
CA MET A 149 15.20 19.10 27.64
C MET A 149 14.45 18.49 26.44
N LYS A 150 14.27 19.24 25.33
CA LYS A 150 13.70 18.71 24.08
C LYS A 150 14.59 17.66 23.44
N GLU A 151 15.90 17.90 23.36
CA GLU A 151 16.88 16.91 22.87
C GLU A 151 16.91 15.65 23.75
N LEU A 152 16.83 15.80 25.07
CA LEU A 152 16.75 14.66 26.01
C LEU A 152 15.44 13.86 25.85
N GLN A 153 14.31 14.53 25.59
CA GLN A 153 13.05 13.86 25.28
C GLN A 153 13.13 13.09 23.96
N GLN A 154 13.63 13.72 22.89
CA GLN A 154 13.83 13.08 21.59
C GLN A 154 14.76 11.85 21.66
N ARG A 155 15.87 11.94 22.42
CA ARG A 155 16.76 10.79 22.66
C ARG A 155 16.03 9.65 23.37
N LYS A 156 15.24 9.93 24.42
CA LYS A 156 14.46 8.93 25.14
C LYS A 156 13.33 8.31 24.30
N GLU A 157 12.71 9.09 23.43
CA GLU A 157 11.70 8.58 22.49
C GLU A 157 12.34 7.66 21.43
N LYS A 158 13.51 8.05 20.90
CA LYS A 158 14.28 7.20 19.99
C LYS A 158 14.71 5.90 20.68
N GLU A 159 15.27 5.98 21.89
CA GLU A 159 15.70 4.80 22.67
C GLU A 159 14.54 3.82 22.93
N ARG A 160 13.30 4.32 23.11
CA ARG A 160 12.10 3.46 23.19
C ARG A 160 11.80 2.79 21.86
N LYS A 161 11.74 3.54 20.76
CA LYS A 161 11.48 3.02 19.41
C LYS A 161 12.53 2.01 18.96
N ASP A 162 13.80 2.27 19.25
CA ASP A 162 14.91 1.35 18.97
C ASP A 162 14.70 0.02 19.75
N LYS A 163 14.31 0.06 21.03
CA LYS A 163 14.01 -1.13 21.86
C LYS A 163 12.72 -1.86 21.46
N GLU A 164 11.67 -1.13 21.08
CA GLU A 164 10.43 -1.69 20.54
C GLU A 164 10.70 -2.44 19.23
N PHE A 165 11.58 -1.90 18.38
CA PHE A 165 12.02 -2.54 17.14
C PHE A 165 12.90 -3.78 17.38
N GLU A 166 13.88 -3.72 18.31
CA GLU A 166 14.64 -4.90 18.75
C GLU A 166 13.72 -6.01 19.30
N GLN A 167 12.71 -5.64 20.09
CA GLN A 167 11.73 -6.58 20.63
C GLN A 167 10.87 -7.22 19.54
N LEU A 168 10.45 -6.46 18.53
CA LEU A 168 9.72 -6.98 17.36
C LEU A 168 10.56 -7.96 16.54
N ILE A 169 11.83 -7.63 16.26
CA ILE A 169 12.76 -8.55 15.58
C ILE A 169 12.90 -9.86 16.37
N TYR A 170 13.08 -9.78 17.70
CA TYR A 170 13.21 -10.97 18.53
C TYR A 170 11.93 -11.83 18.54
N GLN A 171 10.75 -11.20 18.55
CA GLN A 171 9.47 -11.91 18.43
C GLN A 171 9.31 -12.58 17.06
N GLU A 172 9.63 -11.89 15.96
CA GLU A 172 9.58 -12.44 14.60
C GLU A 172 10.54 -13.63 14.44
N GLN A 173 11.79 -13.51 14.92
CA GLN A 173 12.76 -14.60 14.92
C GLN A 173 12.25 -15.81 15.70
N THR A 174 11.69 -15.59 16.90
CA THR A 174 11.13 -16.65 17.74
C THR A 174 9.94 -17.35 17.07
N GLN A 175 9.04 -16.59 16.41
CA GLN A 175 7.92 -17.15 15.66
C GLN A 175 8.38 -17.95 14.42
N ASN A 176 9.38 -17.45 13.70
CA ASN A 176 9.92 -18.13 12.52
C ASN A 176 10.66 -19.44 12.90
N GLU A 177 11.44 -19.44 13.97
CA GLU A 177 12.08 -20.66 14.50
C GLU A 177 11.02 -21.66 14.99
N SER A 178 9.98 -21.20 15.71
CA SER A 178 8.86 -22.05 16.13
C SER A 178 8.11 -22.68 14.95
N GLN A 179 7.79 -21.90 13.90
CA GLN A 179 7.18 -22.43 12.68
C GLN A 179 8.09 -23.45 11.95
N ARG A 180 9.41 -23.23 11.97
CA ARG A 180 10.39 -24.14 11.36
C ARG A 180 10.45 -25.46 12.13
N ILE A 181 10.48 -25.41 13.46
CA ILE A 181 10.42 -26.59 14.34
C ILE A 181 9.11 -27.35 14.10
N GLN A 182 7.96 -26.68 14.09
CA GLN A 182 6.66 -27.31 13.83
C GLN A 182 6.63 -28.03 12.47
N LYS A 183 7.07 -27.37 11.40
CA LYS A 183 7.17 -27.98 10.05
C LYS A 183 8.10 -29.20 10.03
N GLN A 184 9.16 -29.20 10.86
CA GLN A 184 10.07 -30.34 10.99
C GLN A 184 9.45 -31.49 11.81
N GLU A 185 8.75 -31.20 12.92
CA GLU A 185 7.95 -32.18 13.66
C GLU A 185 6.90 -32.83 12.78
N ASP A 186 6.12 -32.04 12.03
CA ASP A 186 5.09 -32.54 11.12
C ASP A 186 5.70 -33.42 10.02
N SER A 187 6.89 -33.07 9.54
CA SER A 187 7.65 -33.90 8.59
C SER A 187 8.05 -35.25 9.20
N TYR A 188 8.52 -35.28 10.46
CA TYR A 188 8.81 -36.53 11.16
C TYR A 188 7.54 -37.35 11.46
N ARG A 189 6.45 -36.72 11.90
CA ARG A 189 5.14 -37.37 12.12
C ARG A 189 4.66 -38.06 10.83
N ASN A 190 4.70 -37.35 9.70
CA ASN A 190 4.37 -37.89 8.38
C ASN A 190 5.31 -39.03 7.96
N TYR A 191 6.60 -38.96 8.26
CA TYR A 191 7.56 -40.04 8.00
C TYR A 191 7.23 -41.31 8.80
N TYR A 192 7.01 -41.18 10.12
CA TYR A 192 6.69 -42.32 10.98
C TYR A 192 5.31 -42.91 10.68
N GLN A 193 4.32 -42.09 10.30
CA GLN A 193 3.04 -42.59 9.81
C GLN A 193 3.23 -43.45 8.55
N LYS A 194 3.94 -42.95 7.53
CA LYS A 194 4.24 -43.71 6.30
C LYS A 194 5.05 -44.96 6.55
N LEU A 195 5.91 -44.97 7.57
CA LEU A 195 6.66 -46.15 8.00
C LEU A 195 5.73 -47.21 8.62
N ALA A 196 4.79 -46.80 9.48
CA ALA A 196 3.78 -47.68 10.07
C ALA A 196 2.78 -48.21 9.02
N GLU A 197 2.31 -47.36 8.10
CA GLU A 197 1.49 -47.76 6.94
C GLU A 197 2.21 -48.82 6.10
N ARG A 198 3.49 -48.59 5.78
CA ARG A 198 4.33 -49.55 5.05
C ARG A 198 4.54 -50.86 5.83
N GLN A 199 4.69 -50.79 7.16
CA GLN A 199 4.82 -51.98 8.00
C GLN A 199 3.52 -52.80 8.03
N ASN A 200 2.36 -52.15 8.12
CA ASN A 200 1.05 -52.79 8.05
C ASN A 200 0.84 -53.47 6.69
N VAL A 201 1.10 -52.76 5.58
CA VAL A 201 1.03 -53.33 4.22
C VAL A 201 1.96 -54.53 4.05
N LEU A 202 3.17 -54.51 4.64
CA LEU A 202 4.07 -55.65 4.62
C LEU A 202 3.55 -56.84 5.47
N GLN A 203 2.90 -56.59 6.61
CA GLN A 203 2.24 -57.63 7.39
C GLN A 203 1.03 -58.22 6.65
N ASP A 204 0.22 -57.41 5.97
CA ASP A 204 -0.91 -57.91 5.18
C ASP A 204 -0.45 -58.76 4.00
N ILE A 205 0.62 -58.34 3.32
CA ILE A 205 1.28 -59.14 2.27
C ILE A 205 1.81 -60.47 2.84
N TYR A 206 2.37 -60.46 4.05
CA TYR A 206 2.83 -61.68 4.73
C TYR A 206 1.65 -62.61 5.07
N ARG A 207 0.60 -62.10 5.70
CA ARG A 207 -0.62 -62.85 6.05
C ARG A 207 -1.26 -63.49 4.81
N GLN A 208 -1.34 -62.76 3.70
CA GLN A 208 -1.92 -63.25 2.45
C GLN A 208 -1.08 -64.32 1.75
N LYS A 209 0.26 -64.28 1.84
CA LYS A 209 1.17 -65.13 1.05
C LYS A 209 1.89 -66.22 1.83
N VAL A 210 1.99 -66.09 3.15
CA VAL A 210 2.78 -66.97 4.03
C VAL A 210 1.89 -67.67 5.06
N ASP A 211 1.01 -66.94 5.75
CA ASP A 211 0.11 -67.56 6.75
C ASP A 211 -1.06 -68.31 6.10
N ASN A 212 -1.52 -67.89 4.91
CA ASN A 212 -2.67 -68.49 4.22
C ASN A 212 -2.40 -68.83 2.74
N PRO A 213 -1.40 -69.69 2.42
CA PRO A 213 -1.16 -70.17 1.06
C PRO A 213 -2.35 -70.98 0.53
N LYS A 214 -3.20 -71.52 1.42
CA LYS A 214 -4.44 -72.20 1.04
C LYS A 214 -5.40 -71.26 0.29
N MET A 215 -5.66 -70.04 0.79
CA MET A 215 -6.49 -69.06 0.08
C MET A 215 -5.96 -68.76 -1.32
N GLN A 216 -4.63 -68.68 -1.49
CA GLN A 216 -4.02 -68.41 -2.79
C GLN A 216 -4.13 -69.61 -3.74
N LEU A 217 -3.98 -70.85 -3.23
CA LEU A 217 -4.22 -72.08 -3.98
C LEU A 217 -5.69 -72.24 -4.34
N ASP A 218 -6.62 -72.03 -3.41
CA ASP A 218 -8.07 -72.11 -3.63
C ASP A 218 -8.50 -71.08 -4.70
N TYR A 219 -7.93 -69.87 -4.72
CA TYR A 219 -8.16 -68.89 -5.79
C TYR A 219 -7.66 -69.38 -7.15
N ILE A 220 -6.46 -69.97 -7.23
CA ILE A 220 -5.89 -70.53 -8.47
C ILE A 220 -6.74 -71.72 -8.97
N ILE A 221 -7.14 -72.61 -8.06
CA ILE A 221 -8.00 -73.76 -8.35
C ILE A 221 -9.37 -73.29 -8.87
N ASN A 222 -10.02 -72.34 -8.18
CA ASN A 222 -11.31 -71.80 -8.61
C ASN A 222 -11.22 -71.11 -9.98
N LYS A 223 -10.12 -70.41 -10.28
CA LYS A 223 -9.86 -69.85 -11.61
C LYS A 223 -9.72 -70.95 -12.68
N GLN A 224 -8.97 -72.03 -12.39
CA GLN A 224 -8.81 -73.18 -13.30
C GLN A 224 -10.06 -74.09 -13.41
N VAL A 225 -10.97 -74.06 -12.44
CA VAL A 225 -12.28 -74.69 -12.53
C VAL A 225 -13.19 -73.85 -13.43
N LYS A 226 -13.26 -72.54 -13.21
CA LYS A 226 -14.05 -71.64 -14.06
C LYS A 226 -13.56 -71.64 -15.51
N GLU A 227 -12.25 -71.52 -15.75
CA GLU A 227 -11.66 -71.62 -17.10
C GLU A 227 -11.90 -72.97 -17.80
N ARG A 228 -12.28 -74.03 -17.06
CA ARG A 228 -12.74 -75.30 -17.65
C ARG A 228 -14.24 -75.27 -17.93
N GLN A 229 -15.07 -74.80 -17.00
CA GLN A 229 -16.50 -74.62 -17.21
C GLN A 229 -16.78 -73.70 -18.41
N ASP A 230 -16.12 -72.55 -18.49
CA ASP A 230 -16.20 -71.61 -19.60
C ASP A 230 -15.80 -72.27 -20.94
N LYS A 231 -14.83 -73.22 -20.94
CA LYS A 231 -14.43 -73.98 -22.14
C LYS A 231 -15.43 -75.07 -22.51
N GLU A 232 -15.93 -75.82 -21.53
CA GLU A 232 -16.92 -76.88 -21.73
C GLU A 232 -18.25 -76.30 -22.26
N GLU A 233 -18.68 -75.13 -21.77
CA GLU A 233 -19.83 -74.40 -22.29
C GLU A 233 -19.60 -73.93 -23.74
N ASN A 234 -18.43 -73.35 -24.04
CA ASN A 234 -18.09 -72.95 -25.42
C ASN A 234 -18.01 -74.14 -26.38
N GLU A 235 -17.48 -75.29 -25.94
CA GLU A 235 -17.44 -76.51 -26.76
C GLU A 235 -18.86 -77.09 -26.97
N TYR A 236 -19.71 -77.08 -25.95
CA TYR A 236 -21.12 -77.46 -26.06
C TYR A 236 -21.90 -76.55 -27.03
N LEU A 237 -21.76 -75.24 -26.91
CA LEU A 237 -22.35 -74.26 -27.83
C LEU A 237 -21.86 -74.47 -29.27
N THR A 238 -20.57 -74.73 -29.46
CA THR A 238 -19.97 -75.02 -30.76
C THR A 238 -20.55 -76.31 -31.37
N LYS A 239 -20.63 -77.40 -30.60
CA LYS A 239 -21.25 -78.66 -31.02
C LYS A 239 -22.73 -78.48 -31.38
N ARG A 240 -23.47 -77.69 -30.59
CA ARG A 240 -24.89 -77.37 -30.85
C ARG A 240 -25.06 -76.58 -32.16
N GLN A 241 -24.21 -75.60 -32.43
CA GLN A 241 -24.21 -74.87 -33.72
C GLN A 241 -23.84 -75.79 -34.90
N GLN A 242 -22.87 -76.70 -34.73
CA GLN A 242 -22.51 -77.66 -35.78
C GLN A 242 -23.66 -78.62 -36.10
N GLN A 243 -24.34 -79.17 -35.07
CA GLN A 243 -25.55 -79.98 -35.27
C GLN A 243 -26.69 -79.21 -35.93
N GLN A 244 -26.86 -77.93 -35.61
CA GLN A 244 -27.86 -77.08 -36.25
C GLN A 244 -27.53 -76.89 -37.74
N LYS A 245 -26.29 -76.54 -38.10
CA LYS A 245 -25.83 -76.43 -39.50
C LYS A 245 -25.97 -77.75 -40.29
N GLN A 246 -25.76 -78.90 -39.63
CA GLN A 246 -26.01 -80.21 -40.24
C GLN A 246 -27.50 -80.43 -40.52
N LYS A 247 -28.39 -80.05 -39.59
CA LYS A 247 -29.86 -80.13 -39.80
C LYS A 247 -30.33 -79.20 -40.92
N GLU A 248 -29.81 -77.97 -40.97
CA GLU A 248 -30.11 -76.99 -42.03
C GLU A 248 -29.62 -77.51 -43.40
N THR A 249 -28.41 -78.09 -43.47
CA THR A 249 -27.87 -78.71 -44.69
C THR A 249 -28.73 -79.89 -45.15
N TYR A 250 -29.19 -80.73 -44.22
CA TYR A 250 -30.08 -81.86 -44.53
C TYR A 250 -31.46 -81.40 -45.00
N GLN A 251 -32.06 -80.39 -44.35
CA GLN A 251 -33.33 -79.80 -44.80
C GLN A 251 -33.21 -79.17 -46.20
N ASN A 252 -32.13 -78.44 -46.47
CA ASN A 252 -31.88 -77.85 -47.80
C ASN A 252 -31.69 -78.94 -48.87
N GLY A 253 -30.95 -80.01 -48.55
CA GLY A 253 -30.81 -81.17 -49.45
C GLY A 253 -32.16 -81.86 -49.75
N LEU A 254 -33.01 -82.02 -48.74
CA LEU A 254 -34.36 -82.59 -48.91
C LEU A 254 -35.29 -81.66 -49.71
N ALA A 255 -35.22 -80.34 -49.48
CA ALA A 255 -35.98 -79.36 -50.24
C ALA A 255 -35.60 -79.38 -51.74
N ASN A 256 -34.31 -79.45 -52.05
CA ASN A 256 -33.81 -79.56 -53.42
C ASN A 256 -34.32 -80.85 -54.11
N GLN A 257 -34.32 -82.00 -53.41
CA GLN A 257 -34.88 -83.25 -53.95
C GLN A 257 -36.39 -83.16 -54.21
N ILE A 258 -37.15 -82.43 -53.38
CA ILE A 258 -38.57 -82.18 -53.59
C ILE A 258 -38.78 -81.26 -54.80
N GLN A 259 -37.94 -80.24 -54.99
CA GLN A 259 -37.99 -79.37 -56.16
C GLN A 259 -37.70 -80.14 -57.47
N GLU A 260 -36.60 -80.90 -57.54
CA GLU A 260 -36.29 -81.74 -58.70
C GLU A 260 -37.43 -82.70 -59.05
N LYS A 261 -38.07 -83.31 -58.04
CA LYS A 261 -39.17 -84.25 -58.23
C LYS A 261 -40.43 -83.55 -58.78
N ASN A 262 -40.67 -82.31 -58.40
CA ASN A 262 -41.77 -81.50 -58.91
C ASN A 262 -41.49 -80.98 -60.35
N GLU A 263 -40.25 -80.65 -60.69
CA GLU A 263 -39.86 -80.31 -62.06
C GLU A 263 -39.96 -81.53 -63.00
N LYS A 264 -39.47 -82.71 -62.56
CA LYS A 264 -39.64 -83.98 -63.29
C LYS A 264 -41.13 -84.32 -63.52
N LYS A 265 -42.01 -84.06 -62.54
CA LYS A 265 -43.46 -84.19 -62.72
C LYS A 265 -44.01 -83.27 -63.81
N ARG A 266 -43.65 -81.98 -63.81
CA ARG A 266 -44.08 -81.04 -64.87
C ARG A 266 -43.60 -81.48 -66.26
N GLN A 267 -42.38 -82.00 -66.36
CA GLN A 267 -41.86 -82.56 -67.61
C GLN A 267 -42.66 -83.79 -68.07
N GLU A 268 -42.99 -84.72 -67.16
CA GLU A 268 -43.87 -85.85 -67.48
C GLU A 268 -45.29 -85.42 -67.89
N GLU A 269 -45.86 -84.40 -67.27
CA GLU A 269 -47.19 -83.89 -67.59
C GLU A 269 -47.22 -83.26 -68.99
N ASN A 270 -46.22 -82.43 -69.33
CA ASN A 270 -46.04 -81.89 -70.69
C ASN A 270 -45.91 -83.01 -71.75
N ILE A 271 -45.12 -84.07 -71.47
CA ILE A 271 -44.95 -85.21 -72.39
C ILE A 271 -46.26 -86.01 -72.55
N LYS A 272 -47.04 -86.18 -71.47
CA LYS A 272 -48.36 -86.82 -71.53
C LYS A 272 -49.35 -85.99 -72.35
N GLU A 273 -49.31 -84.67 -72.24
CA GLU A 273 -50.17 -83.77 -73.02
C GLU A 273 -49.83 -83.79 -74.50
N GLN A 274 -48.54 -83.75 -74.87
CA GLN A 274 -48.10 -83.96 -76.27
C GLN A 274 -48.60 -85.29 -76.84
N ARG A 275 -48.40 -86.41 -76.14
CA ARG A 275 -48.89 -87.73 -76.59
C ARG A 275 -50.41 -87.80 -76.73
N LYS A 276 -51.15 -87.04 -75.91
CA LYS A 276 -52.62 -86.97 -75.98
C LYS A 276 -53.09 -86.27 -77.25
N LEU A 277 -52.35 -85.28 -77.74
CA LEU A 277 -52.58 -84.63 -79.03
C LEU A 277 -52.26 -85.57 -80.21
N GLU A 278 -51.13 -86.30 -80.15
CA GLU A 278 -50.77 -87.32 -81.15
C GLU A 278 -51.85 -88.41 -81.29
N ILE A 279 -52.34 -88.95 -80.16
CA ILE A 279 -53.39 -89.98 -80.13
C ILE A 279 -54.70 -89.44 -80.72
N LEU A 280 -55.08 -88.19 -80.43
CA LEU A 280 -56.28 -87.56 -81.01
C LEU A 280 -56.15 -87.43 -82.54
N GLN A 281 -54.99 -87.02 -83.04
CA GLN A 281 -54.72 -86.88 -84.47
C GLN A 281 -54.76 -88.25 -85.19
N ALA A 282 -54.18 -89.29 -84.60
CA ALA A 282 -54.25 -90.65 -85.12
C ALA A 282 -55.69 -91.23 -85.12
N SER A 283 -56.49 -90.93 -84.09
CA SER A 283 -57.89 -91.36 -84.00
C SER A 283 -58.74 -90.79 -85.13
N ILE A 284 -58.54 -89.51 -85.48
CA ILE A 284 -59.25 -88.85 -86.58
C ILE A 284 -58.92 -89.53 -87.93
N GLN A 285 -57.65 -89.85 -88.17
CA GLN A 285 -57.22 -90.55 -89.38
C GLN A 285 -57.79 -91.98 -89.47
N PHE A 286 -57.87 -92.70 -88.35
CA PHE A 286 -58.45 -94.04 -88.31
C PHE A 286 -59.96 -94.04 -88.56
N GLU A 287 -60.70 -93.09 -88.00
CA GLU A 287 -62.14 -92.97 -88.25
C GLU A 287 -62.44 -92.62 -89.73
N GLU A 288 -61.59 -91.81 -90.37
CA GLU A 288 -61.69 -91.51 -91.81
C GLU A 288 -61.44 -92.75 -92.68
N GLN A 289 -60.47 -93.60 -92.35
CA GLN A 289 -60.29 -94.91 -93.01
C GLN A 289 -61.53 -95.81 -92.82
N GLN A 290 -62.04 -95.93 -91.59
CA GLN A 290 -63.26 -96.68 -91.28
C GLN A 290 -64.50 -96.14 -92.00
N ARG A 291 -64.55 -94.84 -92.32
CA ARG A 291 -65.62 -94.25 -93.13
C ARG A 291 -65.54 -94.73 -94.58
N GLN A 292 -64.34 -94.80 -95.18
CA GLN A 292 -64.15 -95.32 -96.53
C GLN A 292 -64.42 -96.83 -96.63
N GLU A 293 -63.99 -97.63 -95.65
CA GLU A 293 -64.22 -99.08 -95.67
C GLU A 293 -65.71 -99.43 -95.56
N ARG A 294 -66.47 -98.69 -94.74
CA ARG A 294 -67.93 -98.84 -94.62
C ARG A 294 -68.68 -98.47 -95.90
N LEU A 295 -68.18 -97.53 -96.71
CA LEU A 295 -68.74 -97.21 -98.02
C LEU A 295 -68.56 -98.40 -98.99
N ARG A 296 -67.34 -98.93 -99.13
CA ARG A 296 -67.07 -100.14 -99.96
C ARG A 296 -67.95 -101.33 -99.58
N LYS A 297 -68.11 -101.62 -98.28
CA LYS A 297 -68.95 -102.74 -97.82
C LYS A 297 -70.44 -102.57 -98.16
N ARG A 298 -70.93 -101.32 -98.24
CA ARG A 298 -72.32 -101.02 -98.65
C ARG A 298 -72.56 -101.27 -100.15
N GLU A 299 -71.60 -100.94 -101.01
CA GLU A 299 -71.69 -101.27 -102.46
C GLU A 299 -71.80 -102.79 -102.68
N ILE A 300 -70.93 -103.56 -102.00
CA ILE A 300 -70.90 -105.03 -102.10
C ILE A 300 -72.22 -105.66 -101.64
N GLN A 301 -72.82 -105.19 -100.55
CA GLN A 301 -74.11 -105.73 -100.07
C GLN A 301 -75.29 -105.42 -101.00
N GLN A 302 -75.31 -104.27 -101.69
CA GLN A 302 -76.38 -103.97 -102.65
C GLN A 302 -76.37 -104.89 -103.87
N GLN A 303 -75.18 -105.29 -104.34
CA GLN A 303 -75.05 -106.28 -105.42
C GLN A 303 -75.59 -107.65 -105.00
N TYR A 304 -75.35 -108.07 -103.75
CA TYR A 304 -75.73 -109.40 -103.27
C TYR A 304 -77.24 -109.56 -103.05
N HIS A 305 -77.91 -108.56 -102.46
CA HIS A 305 -79.35 -108.66 -102.14
C HIS A 305 -80.27 -108.73 -103.36
N THR A 306 -79.85 -108.20 -104.50
CA THR A 306 -80.68 -108.11 -105.72
C THR A 306 -80.95 -109.48 -106.35
N GLN A 307 -80.08 -110.48 -106.11
CA GLN A 307 -80.15 -111.79 -106.77
C GLN A 307 -81.04 -112.83 -106.06
N LEU A 308 -81.52 -112.55 -104.84
CA LEU A 308 -82.14 -113.54 -103.94
C LEU A 308 -83.65 -113.37 -103.72
N SER A 309 -84.33 -112.47 -104.44
CA SER A 309 -85.73 -112.09 -104.16
C SER A 309 -86.80 -112.83 -104.98
N THR A 310 -86.41 -113.78 -105.84
CA THR A 310 -87.31 -114.68 -106.60
C THR A 310 -86.71 -116.10 -106.54
N ILE A 311 -87.35 -117.15 -106.00
CA ILE A 311 -88.77 -117.49 -105.84
C ILE A 311 -89.02 -118.15 -104.47
N SER A 312 -90.27 -118.21 -103.98
CA SER A 312 -90.67 -119.09 -102.87
C SER A 312 -92.15 -119.51 -102.94
N GLN A 313 -92.40 -120.84 -103.03
CA GLN A 313 -93.52 -121.62 -102.46
C GLN A 313 -93.81 -122.90 -103.28
N SER A 314 -93.51 -124.10 -102.74
CA SER A 314 -94.41 -125.28 -102.72
C SER A 314 -93.73 -126.61 -102.29
N GLN A 315 -94.37 -127.31 -101.34
CA GLN A 315 -94.46 -128.79 -101.14
C GLN A 315 -93.25 -129.70 -100.76
N SER A 316 -93.64 -130.75 -100.00
CA SER A 316 -93.04 -132.09 -99.82
C SER A 316 -91.99 -132.34 -98.71
N GLN A 317 -91.91 -133.61 -98.30
CA GLN A 317 -91.10 -134.17 -97.19
C GLN A 317 -90.16 -135.26 -97.73
N GLY A 318 -89.00 -135.49 -97.10
CA GLY A 318 -88.15 -136.64 -97.43
C GLY A 318 -86.81 -136.70 -96.68
N ASN A 319 -86.27 -137.92 -96.50
CA ASN A 319 -84.94 -138.17 -95.92
C ASN A 319 -83.81 -137.93 -96.95
N GLY A 320 -82.63 -137.50 -96.51
CA GLY A 320 -81.42 -137.50 -97.36
C GLY A 320 -80.19 -136.86 -96.70
N ILE A 321 -79.11 -137.63 -96.50
CA ILE A 321 -77.87 -137.22 -95.81
C ILE A 321 -76.82 -136.73 -96.83
N LEU A 322 -75.96 -135.80 -96.41
CA LEU A 322 -74.54 -135.52 -96.79
C LEU A 322 -74.23 -134.09 -97.28
N ASN A 323 -72.97 -133.62 -97.32
CA ASN A 323 -71.90 -133.47 -96.29
C ASN A 323 -70.63 -132.88 -96.96
N THR A 324 -70.00 -131.84 -96.37
CA THR A 324 -68.56 -131.44 -96.42
C THR A 324 -68.44 -130.06 -95.70
N GLU A 325 -67.61 -129.77 -94.70
CA GLU A 325 -66.16 -130.02 -94.44
C GLU A 325 -65.24 -129.19 -95.38
N ILE A 326 -64.10 -128.59 -94.97
CA ILE A 326 -63.11 -128.83 -93.90
C ILE A 326 -62.30 -127.50 -93.69
N SER A 327 -61.58 -127.11 -92.61
CA SER A 327 -61.42 -127.58 -91.22
C SER A 327 -60.63 -126.55 -90.34
N GLN A 328 -60.69 -126.71 -89.01
CA GLN A 328 -59.64 -126.66 -87.94
C GLN A 328 -58.37 -125.76 -88.08
N SER A 329 -57.76 -125.22 -87.00
CA SER A 329 -57.33 -125.93 -85.77
C SER A 329 -57.02 -125.03 -84.54
N ASN A 330 -56.84 -125.65 -83.36
CA ASN A 330 -56.47 -125.01 -82.09
C ASN A 330 -54.94 -124.92 -81.90
N VAL A 331 -54.46 -123.93 -81.13
CA VAL A 331 -53.16 -123.99 -80.42
C VAL A 331 -53.32 -123.54 -78.96
N TYR A 332 -52.61 -124.24 -78.07
CA TYR A 332 -52.63 -124.14 -76.61
C TYR A 332 -51.81 -122.95 -76.09
N ASN A 333 -52.26 -122.27 -75.03
CA ASN A 333 -51.48 -121.21 -74.35
C ASN A 333 -51.65 -121.30 -72.81
N PRO A 334 -50.62 -121.69 -72.03
CA PRO A 334 -50.77 -122.04 -70.62
C PRO A 334 -50.54 -120.86 -69.66
N LEU A 335 -51.61 -120.39 -69.01
CA LEU A 335 -51.50 -119.60 -67.77
C LEU A 335 -52.66 -119.80 -66.77
N THR A 336 -53.57 -120.75 -67.03
CA THR A 336 -54.71 -121.12 -66.16
C THR A 336 -54.61 -122.54 -65.59
N ASN A 337 -53.44 -123.18 -65.69
CA ASN A 337 -53.17 -124.53 -65.17
C ASN A 337 -51.69 -124.60 -64.69
N PRO A 338 -51.36 -125.16 -63.50
CA PRO A 338 -50.02 -125.07 -62.94
C PRO A 338 -49.08 -126.20 -63.39
N ASN A 339 -47.77 -125.92 -63.37
CA ASN A 339 -46.71 -126.93 -63.39
C ASN A 339 -46.28 -127.25 -61.94
N PRO A 340 -46.31 -128.53 -61.47
CA PRO A 340 -45.87 -128.90 -60.13
C PRO A 340 -44.38 -128.66 -59.80
N ASN A 341 -43.52 -128.39 -60.79
CA ASN A 341 -42.08 -128.19 -60.60
C ASN A 341 -41.54 -126.98 -61.38
N GLN A 342 -41.29 -125.85 -60.70
CA GLN A 342 -39.96 -125.19 -60.62
C GLN A 342 -39.99 -123.76 -60.04
N ILE A 343 -39.38 -123.60 -58.85
CA ILE A 343 -38.46 -122.53 -58.42
C ILE A 343 -38.98 -121.07 -58.28
N GLN A 344 -38.49 -120.41 -57.22
CA GLN A 344 -38.85 -119.06 -56.75
C GLN A 344 -37.98 -117.95 -57.36
N ASN A 345 -38.40 -116.68 -57.19
CA ASN A 345 -37.52 -115.50 -57.24
C ASN A 345 -37.80 -114.62 -55.99
N PRO A 346 -36.83 -114.36 -55.09
CA PRO A 346 -37.14 -114.20 -53.66
C PRO A 346 -37.46 -112.77 -53.16
N TYR A 347 -37.39 -111.73 -54.00
CA TYR A 347 -37.32 -110.34 -53.52
C TYR A 347 -38.59 -109.77 -52.87
N ILE A 348 -39.76 -110.40 -53.03
CA ILE A 348 -41.02 -109.93 -52.43
C ILE A 348 -41.08 -110.20 -50.90
N LEU A 349 -40.32 -111.16 -50.37
CA LEU A 349 -40.41 -111.56 -48.96
C LEU A 349 -39.71 -110.61 -47.98
N ARG A 350 -38.82 -109.71 -48.43
CA ARG A 350 -37.94 -108.92 -47.53
C ARG A 350 -38.65 -107.80 -46.75
N GLN A 351 -39.93 -107.50 -47.02
CA GLN A 351 -40.66 -106.42 -46.34
C GLN A 351 -41.55 -106.89 -45.17
N ILE A 352 -41.70 -108.19 -44.93
CA ILE A 352 -42.66 -108.71 -43.93
C ILE A 352 -41.98 -109.29 -42.67
N GLN A 353 -40.69 -109.66 -42.73
CA GLN A 353 -40.00 -110.43 -41.67
C GLN A 353 -39.11 -109.65 -40.68
N TYR A 354 -39.23 -108.32 -40.57
CA TYR A 354 -38.43 -107.51 -39.61
C TYR A 354 -39.22 -106.83 -38.49
N ASN A 355 -40.49 -107.18 -38.29
CA ASN A 355 -41.22 -106.89 -37.06
C ASN A 355 -41.24 -108.15 -36.14
N ASN A 356 -40.82 -107.96 -34.89
CA ASN A 356 -40.96 -108.87 -33.74
C ASN A 356 -40.17 -110.20 -33.75
N SER A 357 -38.87 -110.14 -33.38
CA SER A 357 -38.12 -111.10 -32.52
C SER A 357 -36.62 -110.75 -32.57
N SER A 358 -35.83 -110.75 -31.49
CA SER A 358 -36.08 -111.15 -30.09
C SER A 358 -35.16 -110.36 -29.12
N LEU A 359 -35.52 -110.33 -27.83
CA LEU A 359 -34.57 -110.04 -26.75
C LEU A 359 -33.86 -111.34 -26.35
N GLN A 360 -32.53 -111.32 -26.20
CA GLN A 360 -31.86 -111.84 -24.99
C GLN A 360 -30.37 -111.48 -24.88
N GLN A 361 -29.99 -111.07 -23.65
CA GLN A 361 -28.73 -111.27 -22.94
C GLN A 361 -27.36 -111.12 -23.64
N SER A 362 -26.54 -110.23 -23.06
CA SER A 362 -25.09 -110.16 -23.20
C SER A 362 -24.35 -111.26 -22.44
N PRO A 363 -23.09 -111.53 -22.79
CA PRO A 363 -22.04 -111.51 -21.77
C PRO A 363 -20.88 -110.55 -22.09
N SER A 364 -19.94 -110.40 -21.15
CA SER A 364 -18.91 -109.36 -21.10
C SER A 364 -17.48 -109.88 -21.29
N MET A 365 -16.54 -108.95 -21.56
CA MET A 365 -15.07 -109.13 -21.59
C MET A 365 -14.56 -109.93 -22.83
N ASN A 366 -13.43 -109.57 -23.44
CA ASN A 366 -12.17 -109.25 -22.76
C ASN A 366 -11.32 -108.11 -23.36
N GLN A 367 -10.22 -107.81 -22.67
CA GLN A 367 -9.31 -106.69 -22.94
C GLN A 367 -8.43 -106.92 -24.18
N SER A 368 -7.94 -105.82 -24.77
CA SER A 368 -6.52 -105.73 -25.10
C SER A 368 -6.00 -104.33 -24.81
N LYS A 369 -4.97 -104.24 -23.96
CA LYS A 369 -4.16 -103.03 -23.76
C LYS A 369 -2.91 -103.16 -24.61
N LEU A 370 -2.50 -102.10 -25.30
CA LEU A 370 -1.08 -101.81 -25.45
C LEU A 370 -0.88 -100.32 -25.70
N ALA A 371 0.07 -99.73 -24.97
CA ALA A 371 0.57 -98.39 -25.18
C ALA A 371 2.09 -98.48 -25.37
N SER A 372 2.62 -97.73 -26.33
CA SER A 372 3.99 -97.24 -26.31
C SER A 372 3.92 -95.73 -26.05
N PHE A 373 4.15 -95.30 -24.81
CA PHE A 373 5.48 -94.97 -24.28
C PHE A 373 6.21 -93.88 -25.08
N GLY A 374 6.11 -92.64 -24.58
CA GLY A 374 7.17 -91.66 -24.74
C GLY A 374 8.22 -91.82 -23.62
N LYS A 375 9.49 -91.73 -23.99
CA LYS A 375 10.66 -91.39 -23.14
C LYS A 375 11.61 -90.60 -24.04
N SER A 376 11.94 -89.32 -23.84
CA SER A 376 12.46 -88.58 -22.66
C SER A 376 13.99 -88.64 -22.52
N SER A 377 14.66 -87.58 -23.01
CA SER A 377 16.00 -87.01 -22.72
C SER A 377 16.13 -85.79 -23.66
N LEU A 378 16.45 -84.54 -23.29
CA LEU A 378 17.14 -83.93 -22.14
C LEU A 378 18.67 -84.19 -22.11
N ILE A 379 19.43 -83.15 -21.76
CA ILE A 379 20.91 -82.97 -21.86
C ILE A 379 21.37 -82.67 -23.31
N ASN A 380 22.21 -81.66 -23.56
CA ASN A 380 22.79 -80.64 -22.67
C ASN A 380 21.95 -79.35 -22.64
#